data_AF-A0A8S2YNX2-F1
#
_entry.id   AF-A0A8S2YNX2-F1
#
_cell.length_a   1.000
_cell.length_b   1.000
_cell.length_c   1.000
_cell.angle_alpha   90.00
_cell.angle_beta   90.00
_cell.angle_gamma   90.00
#
_symmetry.space_group_name_H-M   'P 1'
#
loop_
_entity.id
_entity.type
_entity.pdbx_description
1 polymer ?
#
loop_
_entity_poly.entity_id
_entity_poly.type
_entity_poly.pdbx_seq_one_letter_code
_entity_poly.pdbx_strand_id
1 'polypeptide(L)'
;DQSQLLCPLTGKVIEAVARHLFVVSHRWIDQCLEHNELIDEQQFEMIGDLTFPYHNGMMRSRLTRKNLLNGYRFLLKCDGCPPIYSNNQNLIELIKL
;
A
#
# COMPACT_ATOMS: atom_id res chain seq x y z
N ASP A 1 22.21 -11.48 4.58
CA ASP A 1 21.13 -11.95 3.69
C ASP A 1 19.97 -10.98 3.73
N GLN A 2 20.03 -9.93 2.89
CA GLN A 2 18.95 -8.96 2.74
C GLN A 2 17.80 -9.67 2.01
N SER A 3 16.97 -10.41 2.74
CA SER A 3 15.73 -10.93 2.16
C SER A 3 15.05 -9.79 1.44
N GLN A 4 14.73 -9.99 0.17
CA GLN A 4 14.26 -8.95 -0.71
C GLN A 4 13.10 -8.18 -0.05
N LEU A 5 13.12 -6.84 -0.14
CA LEU A 5 12.08 -5.94 0.40
C LEU A 5 10.79 -6.05 -0.45
N LEU A 6 10.22 -7.24 -0.45
CA LEU A 6 9.04 -7.64 -1.20
C LEU A 6 7.95 -8.07 -0.24
N CYS A 7 6.71 -7.75 -0.56
CA CYS A 7 5.55 -8.20 0.21
C CYS A 7 4.46 -8.83 -0.68
N PRO A 8 3.59 -9.70 -0.13
CA PRO A 8 2.36 -10.05 -0.81
C PRO A 8 1.48 -8.81 -1.03
N LEU A 9 0.81 -8.74 -2.18
CA LEU A 9 -0.11 -7.64 -2.49
C LEU A 9 -1.45 -7.86 -1.79
N THR A 10 -1.54 -7.42 -0.54
CA THR A 10 -2.78 -7.51 0.26
C THR A 10 -3.62 -6.24 0.16
N GLY A 11 -4.89 -6.29 0.59
CA GLY A 11 -5.75 -5.12 0.66
C GLY A 11 -5.14 -3.97 1.48
N LYS A 12 -4.49 -4.28 2.62
CA LYS A 12 -3.79 -3.28 3.45
C LYS A 12 -2.65 -2.59 2.70
N VAL A 13 -1.91 -3.33 1.87
CA VAL A 13 -0.83 -2.74 1.05
C VAL A 13 -1.41 -1.80 0.01
N ILE A 14 -2.50 -2.20 -0.67
CA ILE A 14 -3.19 -1.36 -1.66
C ILE A 14 -3.73 -0.09 -0.99
N GLU A 15 -4.34 -0.21 0.19
CA GLU A 15 -4.86 0.91 0.98
C GLU A 15 -3.75 1.88 1.41
N ALA A 16 -2.62 1.36 1.90
CA ALA A 16 -1.47 2.17 2.29
C ALA A 16 -0.87 2.92 1.08
N VAL A 17 -0.75 2.25 -0.06
CA VAL A 17 -0.30 2.86 -1.31
C VAL A 17 -1.27 3.97 -1.75
N ALA A 18 -2.58 3.73 -1.75
CA ALA A 18 -3.57 4.75 -2.11
C ALA A 18 -3.57 5.96 -1.16
N ARG A 19 -3.22 5.75 0.11
CA ARG A 19 -3.09 6.81 1.14
C ARG A 19 -1.71 7.47 1.17
N HIS A 20 -0.81 7.15 0.25
CA HIS A 20 0.56 7.67 0.20
C HIS A 20 1.36 7.41 1.49
N LEU A 21 1.12 6.28 2.16
CA LEU A 21 1.80 5.89 3.40
C LEU A 21 3.06 5.06 3.10
N PHE A 22 3.97 5.03 4.07
CA PHE A 22 5.08 4.08 4.07
C PHE A 22 4.55 2.64 4.15
N VAL A 23 5.15 1.76 3.36
CA VAL A 23 4.97 0.31 3.47
C VAL A 23 6.36 -0.27 3.73
N VAL A 24 6.62 -0.66 4.98
CA VAL A 24 7.95 -1.12 5.41
C VAL A 24 7.96 -2.56 5.89
N SER A 25 9.13 -3.17 5.85
CA SER A 25 9.36 -4.51 6.38
C SER A 25 9.21 -4.55 7.90
N HIS A 26 8.68 -5.66 8.43
CA HIS A 26 8.62 -5.88 9.88
C HIS A 26 9.99 -5.79 10.56
N ARG A 27 11.06 -6.05 9.80
CA ARG A 27 12.45 -5.90 10.22
C ARG A 27 12.78 -4.50 10.74
N TRP A 28 12.07 -3.47 10.28
CA TRP A 28 12.22 -2.12 10.82
C TRP A 28 11.92 -2.08 12.32
N ILE A 29 10.82 -2.72 12.74
CA ILE A 29 10.43 -2.80 14.15
C ILE A 29 11.47 -3.61 14.93
N ASP A 30 11.94 -4.73 14.38
CA ASP A 30 12.99 -5.54 15.02
C ASP A 30 14.26 -4.70 15.29
N GLN A 31 14.67 -3.89 14.31
CA GLN A 31 15.84 -3.02 14.43
C GLN A 31 15.62 -1.90 15.45
N CYS A 32 14.44 -1.26 15.45
CA CYS A 32 14.10 -0.25 16.47
C CYS A 32 14.12 -0.83 17.89
N LEU A 33 13.61 -2.05 18.06
CA LEU A 33 13.60 -2.74 19.36
C LEU A 33 15.00 -3.15 19.81
N GLU A 34 15.83 -3.64 18.88
CA GLU A 34 17.21 -4.05 19.15
C GLU A 34 18.09 -2.88 19.61
N HIS A 35 17.95 -1.72 18.96
CA HIS A 35 18.76 -0.54 19.26
C HIS A 35 18.10 0.38 20.31
N ASN A 36 16.87 0.08 20.72
CA ASN A 36 16.05 0.90 21.61
C ASN A 36 15.97 2.37 21.16
N GLU A 37 15.82 2.58 19.85
CA GLU A 37 15.72 3.88 19.21
C GLU A 37 14.81 3.83 17.98
N LEU A 38 14.37 5.01 17.52
CA LEU A 38 13.61 5.12 16.29
C LEU A 38 14.59 5.20 15.11
N ILE A 39 14.69 4.12 14.34
CA ILE A 39 15.51 4.05 13.12
C ILE A 39 14.71 4.58 11.93
N ASP A 40 15.40 5.20 10.97
CA ASP A 40 14.79 5.65 9.71
C ASP A 40 14.13 4.50 8.95
N GLU A 41 12.81 4.60 8.75
CA GLU A 41 12.00 3.58 8.08
C GLU A 41 12.30 3.45 6.58
N GLN A 42 12.92 4.47 5.95
CA GLN A 42 13.16 4.49 4.50
C GLN A 42 14.01 3.30 4.02
N GLN A 43 14.95 2.84 4.85
CA GLN A 43 15.82 1.69 4.53
C GLN A 43 15.07 0.36 4.50
N PHE A 44 13.85 0.33 5.05
CA PHE A 44 13.01 -0.85 5.14
C PHE A 44 11.78 -0.77 4.24
N GLU A 45 11.66 0.30 3.42
CA GLU A 45 10.54 0.50 2.51
C GLU A 45 10.49 -0.59 1.43
N MET A 46 9.31 -1.15 1.20
CA MET A 46 9.10 -2.20 0.20
C MET A 46 9.34 -1.66 -1.21
N ILE A 47 10.15 -2.39 -1.99
CA ILE A 47 10.52 -2.02 -3.36
C ILE A 47 9.62 -2.66 -4.42
N GLY A 48 8.84 -3.66 -4.02
CA GLY A 48 7.88 -4.32 -4.88
C GLY A 48 7.03 -5.36 -4.16
N ASP A 49 6.37 -6.19 -4.94
CA ASP A 49 5.54 -7.28 -4.44
C ASP A 49 5.94 -8.62 -5.07
N LEU A 50 5.35 -9.72 -4.57
CA LEU A 50 5.65 -11.08 -5.05
C LEU A 50 5.25 -11.33 -6.51
N THR A 51 4.39 -10.50 -7.09
CA THR A 51 3.98 -10.56 -8.50
C THR A 51 4.97 -9.78 -9.37
N PHE A 52 5.40 -8.60 -8.91
CA PHE A 52 6.37 -7.78 -9.60
C PHE A 52 7.44 -7.23 -8.63
N PRO A 53 8.66 -7.79 -8.61
CA PRO A 53 9.62 -7.50 -7.53
C PRO A 53 10.24 -6.09 -7.51
N TYR A 54 10.33 -5.39 -8.64
CA TYR A 54 11.15 -4.15 -8.73
C TYR A 54 10.42 -2.98 -9.41
N HIS A 55 9.18 -2.68 -9.00
CA HIS A 55 8.40 -1.55 -9.57
C HIS A 55 8.48 -0.24 -8.77
N ASN A 56 9.02 -0.25 -7.55
CA ASN A 56 9.11 0.92 -6.66
C ASN A 56 7.78 1.67 -6.47
N GLY A 57 6.67 0.93 -6.44
CA GLY A 57 5.32 1.48 -6.48
C GLY A 57 4.91 2.14 -5.18
N MET A 58 5.31 1.55 -4.06
CA MET A 58 5.06 2.05 -2.71
C MET A 58 5.78 3.40 -2.52
N MET A 59 7.10 3.42 -2.75
CA MET A 59 7.91 4.64 -2.72
C MET A 59 7.40 5.70 -3.70
N ARG A 60 7.09 5.33 -4.96
CA ARG A 60 6.56 6.27 -5.95
C ARG A 60 5.24 6.86 -5.48
N SER A 61 4.35 6.06 -4.89
CA SER A 61 3.09 6.57 -4.36
C SER A 61 3.35 7.60 -3.27
N ARG A 62 4.12 7.26 -2.23
CA ARG A 62 4.45 8.15 -1.11
C ARG A 62 5.06 9.50 -1.54
N LEU A 63 5.93 9.49 -2.55
CA LEU A 63 6.60 10.70 -3.04
C LEU A 63 5.75 11.53 -4.01
N THR A 64 4.70 10.94 -4.58
CA THR A 64 3.83 11.61 -5.55
C THR A 64 2.69 12.32 -4.81
N ARG A 65 2.46 13.61 -5.11
CA ARG A 65 1.35 14.40 -4.54
C ARG A 65 0.04 14.32 -5.32
N LYS A 66 0.01 13.53 -6.39
CA LYS A 66 -1.11 13.44 -7.33
C LYS A 66 -1.76 12.08 -7.22
N ASN A 67 -3.07 12.08 -7.00
CA ASN A 67 -3.87 10.86 -6.99
C ASN A 67 -4.02 10.35 -8.42
N LEU A 68 -3.70 9.07 -8.62
CA LEU A 68 -3.67 8.46 -9.95
C LEU A 68 -5.03 8.51 -10.65
N LEU A 69 -6.10 8.39 -9.88
CA LEU A 69 -7.47 8.29 -10.37
C LEU A 69 -8.25 9.61 -10.27
N ASN A 70 -7.57 10.72 -9.98
CA ASN A 70 -8.22 12.02 -9.91
C ASN A 70 -8.90 12.36 -11.25
N GLY A 71 -10.16 12.78 -11.19
CA GLY A 71 -10.97 13.13 -12.37
C GLY A 71 -11.72 11.95 -13.01
N TYR A 72 -11.58 10.73 -12.50
CA TYR A 72 -12.30 9.56 -13.00
C TYR A 72 -13.52 9.21 -12.14
N ARG A 73 -14.51 8.56 -12.76
CA ARG A 73 -15.67 7.98 -12.09
C ARG A 73 -15.71 6.49 -12.36
N PHE A 74 -15.97 5.71 -11.32
CA PHE A 74 -15.98 4.24 -11.40
C PHE A 74 -17.38 3.71 -11.12
N LEU A 75 -17.78 2.71 -11.89
CA LEU A 75 -18.93 1.86 -11.60
C LEU A 75 -18.40 0.44 -11.39
N LEU A 76 -18.59 -0.09 -10.19
CA LEU A 76 -18.24 -1.47 -9.87
C LEU A 76 -19.50 -2.32 -10.00
N LYS A 77 -19.53 -3.14 -11.06
CA LYS A 77 -20.62 -4.07 -11.33
C LYS A 77 -20.20 -5.47 -10.89
N CYS A 78 -21.12 -6.18 -10.25
CA CYS A 78 -20.93 -7.55 -9.80
C CYS A 78 -22.14 -8.36 -10.24
N ASP A 79 -21.94 -9.30 -11.17
CA ASP A 79 -23.03 -10.11 -11.73
C ASP A 79 -23.17 -11.40 -10.92
N GLY A 80 -24.35 -11.63 -10.33
CA GLY A 80 -24.65 -12.83 -9.52
C GLY A 80 -24.18 -12.75 -8.06
N CYS A 81 -23.63 -11.62 -7.65
CA CYS A 81 -23.29 -11.35 -6.26
C CYS A 81 -24.57 -10.96 -5.51
N PRO A 82 -24.69 -11.24 -4.20
CA PRO A 82 -25.64 -10.50 -3.38
C PRO A 82 -25.47 -9.00 -3.67
N PRO A 83 -26.53 -8.16 -3.56
CA PRO A 83 -26.36 -6.71 -3.62
C PRO A 83 -25.11 -6.39 -2.84
N ILE A 84 -24.13 -5.69 -3.43
CA ILE A 84 -22.98 -5.25 -2.65
C ILE A 84 -23.58 -4.30 -1.61
N TYR A 85 -23.94 -4.86 -0.45
CA TYR A 85 -24.86 -4.25 0.48
C TYR A 85 -24.16 -3.00 1.02
N SER A 86 -24.65 -1.86 0.52
CA SER A 86 -24.84 -0.58 1.22
C SER A 86 -23.65 0.14 1.85
N ASN A 87 -22.44 -0.42 1.92
CA ASN A 87 -21.31 0.28 2.52
C ASN A 87 -19.96 0.00 1.84
N ASN A 88 -19.86 0.34 0.55
CA ASN A 88 -18.57 0.45 -0.15
C ASN A 88 -17.78 1.71 0.25
N GLN A 89 -18.05 2.27 1.42
CA GLN A 89 -17.46 3.53 1.87
C GLN A 89 -15.94 3.47 1.86
N ASN A 90 -15.33 2.38 2.34
CA ASN A 90 -13.87 2.23 2.31
C ASN A 90 -13.30 2.29 0.87
N LEU A 91 -13.99 1.67 -0.09
CA LEU A 91 -13.55 1.67 -1.48
C LEU A 91 -13.82 3.01 -2.18
N ILE A 92 -14.95 3.64 -1.88
CA ILE A 92 -15.29 5.00 -2.34
C ILE A 92 -14.28 6.00 -1.78
N GLU A 93 -13.90 5.88 -0.51
CA GLU A 93 -12.86 6.67 0.11
C GLU A 93 -11.53 6.46 -0.60
N LEU A 94 -11.11 5.22 -0.82
CA LEU A 94 -9.85 4.92 -1.52
C LEU A 94 -9.78 5.52 -2.93
N ILE A 95 -10.89 5.55 -3.66
CA ILE A 95 -10.97 6.16 -5.00
C ILE A 95 -10.89 7.70 -4.93
N LYS A 96 -11.39 8.29 -3.85
CA LYS A 96 -11.50 9.76 -3.67
C LYS A 96 -10.29 10.39 -2.98
N LEU A 97 -9.45 9.59 -2.33
CA LEU A 97 -8.19 10.06 -1.72
C LEU A 97 -7.32 10.77 -2.73
#